data_AF-A0A7V6P8X4-F1
#
_entry.id   AF-A0A7V6P8X4-F1
#
_cell.length_a   1.000
_cell.length_b   1.000
_cell.length_c   1.000
_cell.angle_alpha   90.00
_cell.angle_beta   90.00
_cell.angle_gamma   90.00
#
_symmetry.space_group_name_H-M   'P 1'
#
loop_
_entity.id
_entity.type
_entity.pdbx_description
1 polymer ?
#
loop_
_entity_poly.entity_id
_entity_poly.type
_entity_poly.pdbx_seq_one_letter_code
_entity_poly.pdbx_strand_id
1 'polypeptide(L)'
;MGSKTAYWLQLVRSAYGSHDSPIADKILADQLGEICEGARFSMPISTILSVLIVLVQSAAGHFWESIVWFALVNIVNALRFFEAI
;
A
#
# COMPACT_ATOMS: atom_id res chain seq x y z
N MET A 1 -31.79 -36.60 -6.32
CA MET A 1 -31.16 -35.45 -6.99
C MET A 1 -30.70 -34.48 -5.92
N GLY A 2 -29.40 -34.45 -5.62
CA GLY A 2 -28.83 -33.50 -4.66
C GLY A 2 -29.01 -32.08 -5.19
N SER A 3 -29.61 -31.21 -4.37
CA SER A 3 -29.86 -29.82 -4.74
C SER A 3 -28.54 -29.15 -5.13
N LYS A 4 -28.50 -28.46 -6.27
CA LYS A 4 -27.33 -27.68 -6.72
C LYS A 4 -26.80 -26.77 -5.62
N THR A 5 -27.68 -26.29 -4.73
CA THR A 5 -27.32 -25.48 -3.56
C THR A 5 -26.43 -26.20 -2.57
N ALA A 6 -26.60 -27.51 -2.34
CA ALA A 6 -25.75 -28.29 -1.45
C ALA A 6 -24.34 -28.47 -2.02
N TYR A 7 -24.23 -28.60 -3.34
CA TYR A 7 -22.94 -28.63 -4.05
C TYR A 7 -22.21 -27.29 -3.93
N TRP A 8 -22.91 -26.17 -4.18
CA TRP A 8 -22.33 -24.83 -4.02
C TRP A 8 -21.93 -24.53 -2.57
N LEU A 9 -22.73 -24.94 -1.59
CA LEU A 9 -22.39 -24.78 -0.18
C LEU A 9 -21.19 -25.63 0.23
N GLN A 10 -21.04 -26.85 -0.29
CA GLN A 10 -19.84 -27.66 -0.09
C GLN A 10 -18.62 -27.07 -0.77
N LEU A 11 -18.76 -26.52 -1.98
CA LEU A 11 -17.67 -25.89 -2.71
C LEU A 11 -17.15 -24.65 -1.98
N VAL A 12 -18.06 -23.78 -1.53
CA VAL A 12 -17.70 -22.58 -0.74
C VAL A 12 -17.11 -22.99 0.61
N ARG A 13 -17.70 -23.97 1.31
CA ARG A 13 -17.14 -24.47 2.57
C ARG A 13 -15.81 -25.19 2.37
N SER A 14 -15.52 -25.79 1.22
CA SER A 14 -14.20 -26.37 0.92
C SER A 14 -13.17 -25.28 0.62
N ALA A 15 -13.56 -24.27 -0.17
CA ALA A 15 -12.70 -23.14 -0.53
C ALA A 15 -12.39 -22.21 0.66
N TYR A 16 -13.33 -22.06 1.61
CA TYR A 16 -13.18 -21.23 2.81
C TYR A 16 -12.94 -22.02 4.09
N GLY A 17 -13.13 -23.34 4.10
CA GLY A 17 -13.14 -24.18 5.31
C GLY A 17 -11.78 -24.63 5.81
N SER A 18 -10.70 -24.00 5.37
CA SER A 18 -9.43 -24.04 6.09
C SER A 18 -8.66 -22.76 5.81
N HIS A 19 -9.06 -21.70 6.51
CA HIS A 19 -8.20 -20.54 6.74
C HIS A 19 -7.62 -20.57 8.17
N ASP A 20 -7.53 -21.76 8.78
CA ASP A 20 -6.76 -22.03 9.99
C ASP A 20 -5.48 -22.79 9.64
N SER A 21 -4.84 -22.40 8.53
CA SER A 21 -3.59 -23.02 8.10
C SER A 21 -2.46 -21.98 8.17
N PRO A 22 -1.30 -22.31 8.78
CA PRO A 22 -0.12 -21.44 8.82
C PRO A 22 0.38 -20.99 7.44
N ILE A 23 -0.17 -21.56 6.37
CA ILE A 23 0.10 -21.24 4.97
C ILE A 23 -0.64 -19.97 4.56
N ALA A 24 -1.88 -19.76 5.02
CA ALA A 24 -2.65 -18.55 4.72
C ALA A 24 -1.98 -17.31 5.34
N ASP A 25 -1.54 -17.42 6.60
CA ASP A 25 -0.79 -16.35 7.28
C ASP A 25 0.52 -16.03 6.55
N LYS A 26 1.21 -17.06 6.04
CA LYS A 26 2.43 -16.90 5.24
C LYS A 26 2.16 -16.19 3.91
N ILE A 27 1.09 -16.55 3.21
CA ILE A 27 0.73 -15.90 1.93
C ILE A 27 0.34 -14.44 2.15
N LEU A 28 -0.42 -14.15 3.22
CA LEU A 28 -0.79 -12.78 3.56
C LEU A 28 0.44 -11.93 3.90
N ALA A 29 1.37 -12.49 4.68
CA ALA A 29 2.63 -11.82 5.01
C ALA A 29 3.51 -11.57 3.78
N ASP A 30 3.55 -12.53 2.84
CA ASP A 30 4.30 -12.42 1.59
C ASP A 30 3.72 -11.33 0.68
N GLN A 31 2.38 -11.31 0.52
CA GLN A 31 1.67 -10.27 -0.24
C GLN A 31 1.83 -8.88 0.39
N LEU A 32 1.77 -8.78 1.72
CA LEU A 32 2.04 -7.52 2.42
C LEU A 32 3.49 -7.10 2.22
N GLY A 33 4.43 -8.04 2.22
CA GLY A 33 5.85 -7.80 1.93
C GLY A 33 6.08 -7.24 0.54
N GLU A 34 5.49 -7.85 -0.49
CA GLU A 34 5.58 -7.37 -1.89
C GLU A 34 4.94 -5.97 -2.05
N ILE A 35 3.80 -5.71 -1.40
CA ILE A 35 3.17 -4.37 -1.41
C ILE A 35 4.07 -3.37 -0.67
N CYS A 36 4.70 -3.77 0.43
CA CYS A 36 5.63 -2.93 1.17
C CYS A 36 6.89 -2.63 0.35
N GLU A 37 7.44 -3.61 -0.38
CA GLU A 37 8.56 -3.42 -1.30
C GLU A 37 8.19 -2.50 -2.47
N GLY A 38 7.01 -2.68 -3.06
CA GLY A 38 6.49 -1.79 -4.10
C GLY A 38 6.29 -0.36 -3.59
N ALA A 39 5.78 -0.21 -2.37
CA ALA A 39 5.67 1.07 -1.69
C ALA A 39 7.07 1.69 -1.44
N ARG A 40 8.06 0.89 -1.04
CA ARG A 40 9.45 1.31 -0.81
C ARG A 40 10.12 1.80 -2.10
N PHE A 41 9.86 1.15 -3.24
CA PHE A 41 10.32 1.61 -4.56
C PHE A 41 9.62 2.89 -5.04
N SER A 42 8.37 3.13 -4.62
CA SER A 42 7.64 4.36 -4.95
C SER A 42 8.13 5.60 -4.17
N MET A 43 8.79 5.40 -3.03
CA MET A 43 9.27 6.49 -2.15
C MET A 43 10.24 7.47 -2.83
N PRO A 44 11.32 7.06 -3.52
CA PRO A 44 12.23 8.00 -4.17
C PRO A 44 11.52 8.83 -5.25
N ILE A 45 10.56 8.23 -5.96
CA ILE A 45 9.78 8.91 -7.01
C ILE A 45 8.88 9.98 -6.37
N SER A 46 8.22 9.67 -5.26
CA SER A 46 7.38 10.62 -4.53
C SER A 46 8.17 11.84 -4.03
N THR A 47 9.35 11.60 -3.45
CA THR A 47 10.22 12.68 -2.96
C THR A 47 10.70 13.56 -4.11
N ILE A 48 11.20 12.97 -5.20
CA ILE A 48 11.63 13.70 -6.40
C ILE A 48 10.48 14.53 -6.97
N LEU A 49 9.29 13.95 -7.10
CA LEU A 49 8.11 14.66 -7.61
C LEU A 49 7.71 15.83 -6.69
N SER A 50 7.78 15.65 -5.37
CA SER A 50 7.48 16.73 -4.42
C SER A 50 8.48 17.90 -4.54
N VAL A 51 9.77 17.62 -4.78
CA VAL A 51 10.79 18.65 -5.03
C VAL A 51 10.49 19.40 -6.32
N LEU A 52 10.13 18.70 -7.40
CA LEU A 52 9.75 19.33 -8.66
C LEU A 52 8.54 20.26 -8.48
N ILE A 53 7.54 19.86 -7.71
CA ILE A 53 6.36 20.69 -7.40
C ILE A 53 6.77 21.96 -6.65
N VAL A 54 7.68 21.85 -5.67
CA VAL A 54 8.20 23.03 -4.95
C VAL A 54 8.91 23.99 -5.89
N LEU A 55 9.76 23.49 -6.79
CA LEU A 55 10.47 24.32 -7.75
C LEU A 55 9.52 25.08 -8.68
N VAL A 56 8.49 24.39 -9.19
CA VAL A 56 7.47 25.01 -10.05
C VAL A 56 6.64 26.05 -9.29
N GLN A 57 6.16 25.73 -8.09
CA GLN A 57 5.34 26.64 -7.29
C GLN A 57 6.14 27.85 -6.78
N SER A 58 7.41 27.64 -6.44
CA SER A 58 8.38 28.71 -6.13
C SER A 58 8.52 29.67 -7.31
N ALA A 59 8.66 29.15 -8.53
CA ALA A 59 8.72 29.96 -9.74
C ALA A 59 7.39 30.67 -10.06
N ALA A 60 6.26 30.08 -9.66
CA ALA A 60 4.93 30.68 -9.78
C ALA A 60 4.59 31.69 -8.67
N GLY A 61 5.47 31.91 -7.68
CA GLY A 61 5.26 32.83 -6.56
C GLY A 61 4.48 32.26 -5.37
N HIS A 62 4.07 30.98 -5.41
CA HIS A 62 3.32 30.30 -4.36
C HIS A 62 4.25 29.52 -3.41
N PHE A 63 5.06 30.25 -2.64
CA PHE A 63 6.08 29.67 -1.77
C PHE A 63 5.54 28.94 -0.54
N TRP A 64 4.59 29.55 0.18
CA TRP A 64 4.10 28.98 1.44
C TRP A 64 3.31 27.68 1.25
N GLU A 65 2.42 27.65 0.27
CA GLU A 65 1.61 26.47 -0.06
C GLU A 65 2.47 25.28 -0.48
N SER A 66 3.54 25.54 -1.23
CA SER A 66 4.44 24.49 -1.71
C SER A 66 5.34 23.94 -0.61
N ILE A 67 5.80 24.77 0.33
CA ILE A 67 6.54 24.31 1.51
C ILE A 67 5.65 23.41 2.39
N VAL A 68 4.41 23.82 2.65
CA VAL A 68 3.46 23.02 3.45
C VAL A 68 3.18 21.67 2.79
N TRP A 69 2.92 21.67 1.48
CA TRP A 69 2.70 20.45 0.71
C TRP A 69 3.93 19.53 0.73
N PHE A 70 5.13 20.09 0.52
CA PHE A 70 6.38 19.35 0.57
C PHE A 70 6.63 18.71 1.94
N ALA A 71 6.42 19.47 3.01
CA ALA A 71 6.57 18.96 4.37
C ALA A 71 5.60 17.80 4.64
N LEU A 72 4.32 17.93 4.25
CA LEU A 72 3.33 16.87 4.43
C LEU A 72 3.72 15.58 3.69
N VAL A 73 4.08 15.67 2.42
CA VAL A 73 4.47 14.51 1.61
C VAL A 73 5.71 13.82 2.21
N ASN A 74 6.71 14.60 2.61
CA ASN A 74 7.94 14.04 3.18
C ASN A 74 7.75 13.48 4.59
N ILE A 75 6.85 14.03 5.41
CA ILE A 75 6.49 13.46 6.71
C ILE A 75 5.81 12.10 6.51
N VAL A 76 4.86 11.98 5.58
CA VAL A 76 4.21 10.69 5.27
C VAL A 76 5.23 9.68 4.77
N ASN A 77 6.15 10.09 3.89
CA ASN A 77 7.22 9.22 3.42
C ASN A 77 8.19 8.82 4.55
N ALA A 78 8.50 9.73 5.47
CA ALA A 78 9.36 9.44 6.62
C ALA A 78 8.69 8.47 7.61
N LEU A 79 7.41 8.65 7.93
CA LEU A 79 6.67 7.72 8.79
C LEU A 79 6.64 6.31 8.19
N ARG A 80 6.36 6.20 6.88
CA ARG A 80 6.41 4.92 6.17
C ARG A 80 7.80 4.30 6.14
N PHE A 81 8.87 5.11 6.10
CA PHE A 81 10.24 4.63 6.17
C PHE A 81 10.57 4.06 7.55
N PHE A 82 10.12 4.72 8.62
CA PHE A 82 10.27 4.23 10.00
C PHE A 82 9.45 2.96 10.28
N GLU A 83 8.25 2.82 9.70
CA GLU A 83 7.48 1.57 9.79
C GLU A 83 8.12 0.41 9.00
N ALA A 84 8.97 0.71 8.02
CA ALA A 84 9.62 -0.28 7.15
C ALA A 84 11.06 -0.65 7.56
N ILE A 85 11.57 -0.10 8.67
CA ILE A 85 12.84 -0.44 9.34
C ILE A 85 12.56 -1.27 10.58
#